data_AF-A0A2G4GUA2-F1
#
_entry.id   AF-A0A2G4GUA2-F1
#
_cell.length_a   1.000
_cell.length_b   1.000
_cell.length_c   1.000
_cell.angle_alpha   90.00
_cell.angle_beta   90.00
_cell.angle_gamma   90.00
#
_symmetry.space_group_name_H-M   'P 1'
#
loop_
_entity.id
_entity.type
_entity.pdbx_description
1 polymer ?
#
loop_
_entity_poly.entity_id
_entity_poly.type
_entity_poly.pdbx_seq_one_letter_code
_entity_poly.pdbx_strand_id
1 'polypeptide(L)'
;MNNKLYILFGSIAASALMSGCVSRGNNPGWEYAPDMYYSKGYEPYSQVDSNLVNPYGMNMREPVEGTVAVGKLDYKYNLENTGDGYEASAALTAPVEATLEDGRGQYMYNINCTPCHGSTGNNDGEVFKKVATLKPAWKGYSDEYIKTLPEGKIYHTLTYGKNNMGSHASVLSPNDRWKVIKYVKYLSSQVGSAATAAVATDSTMAKTN
;
A
#
# COMPACT_ATOMS: atom_id res chain seq x y z
N MET A 1 2.99 38.53 -58.46
CA MET A 1 2.67 38.41 -57.01
C MET A 1 2.18 37.01 -56.61
N ASN A 2 1.91 36.10 -57.55
CA ASN A 2 1.21 34.84 -57.26
C ASN A 2 2.13 33.73 -56.71
N ASN A 3 3.40 33.64 -57.14
CA ASN A 3 4.28 32.53 -56.73
C ASN A 3 4.66 32.57 -55.24
N LYS A 4 4.85 33.76 -54.65
CA LYS A 4 5.12 33.89 -53.20
C LYS A 4 3.91 33.48 -52.35
N LEU A 5 2.70 33.73 -52.85
CA LEU A 5 1.45 33.34 -52.17
C LEU A 5 1.26 31.82 -52.22
N TYR A 6 1.55 31.16 -53.36
CA TYR A 6 1.53 29.70 -53.46
C TYR A 6 2.59 29.01 -52.58
N ILE A 7 3.80 29.58 -52.47
CA ILE A 7 4.84 29.06 -51.58
C ILE A 7 4.41 29.18 -50.11
N LEU A 8 3.76 30.29 -49.73
CA LEU A 8 3.25 30.50 -48.37
C LEU A 8 2.12 29.50 -48.03
N PHE A 9 1.13 29.33 -48.93
CA PHE A 9 0.07 28.35 -48.72
C PHE A 9 0.59 26.91 -48.70
N GLY A 10 1.55 26.58 -49.56
CA GLY A 10 2.19 25.26 -49.58
C GLY A 10 2.96 24.94 -48.29
N SER A 11 3.68 25.92 -47.74
CA SER A 11 4.42 25.75 -46.48
C SER A 11 3.52 25.67 -45.25
N ILE A 12 2.40 26.39 -45.22
CA ILE A 12 1.37 26.26 -44.17
C ILE A 12 0.69 24.89 -44.24
N ALA A 13 0.30 24.42 -45.44
CA ALA A 13 -0.30 23.10 -45.63
C ALA A 13 0.64 21.96 -45.20
N ALA A 14 1.93 22.04 -45.57
CA ALA A 14 2.94 21.08 -45.14
C ALA A 14 3.13 21.05 -43.61
N SER A 15 3.13 22.23 -42.96
CA SER A 15 3.28 22.34 -41.50
C SER A 15 2.06 21.78 -40.75
N ALA A 16 0.85 21.97 -41.31
CA ALA A 16 -0.38 21.42 -40.75
C ALA A 16 -0.43 19.88 -40.86
N LEU A 17 0.02 19.33 -41.99
CA LEU A 17 0.12 17.87 -42.18
C LEU A 17 1.10 17.21 -41.21
N MET A 18 2.21 17.89 -40.86
CA MET A 18 3.17 17.39 -39.85
C MET A 18 2.65 17.49 -38.40
N SER A 19 1.53 18.18 -38.16
CA SER A 19 0.92 18.33 -36.83
C SER A 19 -0.31 17.44 -36.60
N GLY A 20 -0.79 16.74 -37.64
CA GLY A 20 -2.09 16.05 -37.63
C GLY A 20 -2.10 14.63 -37.04
N CYS A 21 -0.94 13.98 -36.92
CA CYS A 21 -0.82 12.59 -36.45
C CYS A 21 0.09 12.50 -35.22
N VAL A 22 -0.32 13.10 -34.11
CA VAL A 22 0.45 13.05 -32.85
C VAL A 22 -0.42 12.56 -31.71
N SER A 23 0.08 11.56 -30.98
CA SER A 23 -0.40 11.22 -29.64
C SER A 23 0.07 12.33 -28.69
N ARG A 24 -0.86 13.03 -28.03
CA ARG A 24 -0.51 14.12 -27.10
C ARG A 24 -1.56 14.27 -26.00
N GLY A 25 -1.09 14.45 -24.77
CA GLY A 25 -1.96 14.61 -23.61
C GLY A 25 -2.86 13.39 -23.43
N ASN A 26 -4.17 13.62 -23.46
CA ASN A 26 -5.20 12.57 -23.28
C ASN A 26 -5.64 11.90 -24.58
N ASN A 27 -5.04 12.25 -25.73
CA ASN A 27 -5.34 11.59 -27.01
C ASN A 27 -4.25 10.54 -27.28
N PRO A 28 -4.58 9.23 -27.20
CA PRO A 28 -3.61 8.18 -27.49
C PRO A 28 -3.13 8.18 -28.94
N GLY A 29 -3.81 8.90 -29.84
CA GLY A 29 -3.49 8.99 -31.25
C GLY A 29 -4.31 7.99 -32.08
N TRP A 30 -3.96 7.88 -33.35
CA TRP A 30 -4.58 6.91 -34.25
C TRP A 30 -3.70 5.66 -34.35
N GLU A 31 -4.33 4.50 -34.24
CA GLU A 31 -3.66 3.20 -34.40
C GLU A 31 -4.01 2.62 -35.77
N TYR A 32 -2.99 2.28 -36.56
CA TYR A 32 -3.17 1.61 -37.84
C TYR A 32 -3.26 0.10 -37.62
N ALA A 33 -4.35 -0.52 -38.08
CA ALA A 33 -4.62 -1.96 -38.00
C ALA A 33 -4.40 -2.56 -36.59
N PRO A 34 -5.21 -2.16 -35.57
CA PRO A 34 -5.07 -2.61 -34.18
C PRO A 34 -5.57 -4.06 -33.96
N ASP A 35 -5.31 -4.96 -34.90
CA ASP A 35 -5.68 -6.36 -34.76
C ASP A 35 -4.80 -6.99 -33.67
N MET A 36 -5.43 -7.60 -32.66
CA MET A 36 -4.77 -8.23 -31.50
C MET A 36 -3.98 -7.30 -30.57
N TYR A 37 -4.07 -5.97 -30.72
CA TYR A 37 -3.44 -5.01 -29.80
C TYR A 37 -4.17 -4.97 -28.46
N TYR A 38 -5.49 -5.14 -28.51
CA TYR A 38 -6.34 -5.33 -27.34
C TYR A 38 -6.68 -6.81 -27.22
N SER A 39 -6.50 -7.35 -26.02
CA SER A 39 -6.89 -8.73 -25.74
C SER A 39 -8.39 -8.89 -25.99
N LYS A 40 -8.77 -9.93 -26.75
CA LYS A 40 -10.17 -10.34 -26.84
C LYS A 40 -10.65 -10.98 -25.54
N GLY A 41 -9.73 -11.52 -24.74
CA GLY A 41 -10.01 -12.02 -23.41
C GLY A 41 -10.15 -10.86 -22.42
N TYR A 42 -10.91 -11.09 -21.35
CA TYR A 42 -10.97 -10.14 -20.24
C TYR A 42 -9.67 -10.22 -19.43
N GLU A 43 -8.87 -9.14 -19.43
CA GLU A 43 -7.71 -9.03 -18.57
C GLU A 43 -8.07 -8.37 -17.22
N PRO A 44 -7.33 -8.70 -16.14
CA PRO A 44 -7.52 -8.04 -14.86
C PRO A 44 -7.12 -6.56 -14.95
N TYR A 45 -7.98 -5.68 -14.42
CA TYR A 45 -7.80 -4.22 -14.42
C TYR A 45 -7.62 -3.55 -15.78
N SER A 46 -7.76 -4.27 -16.90
CA SER A 46 -7.84 -3.66 -18.23
C SER A 46 -9.30 -3.59 -18.64
N GLN A 47 -9.72 -2.42 -19.08
CA GLN A 47 -11.09 -2.22 -19.53
C GLN A 47 -11.12 -1.24 -20.68
N VAL A 48 -11.36 -1.77 -21.88
CA VAL A 48 -11.60 -0.97 -23.08
C VAL A 48 -13.06 -0.50 -23.10
N ASP A 49 -13.99 -1.40 -22.80
CA ASP A 49 -15.43 -1.14 -22.74
C ASP A 49 -16.06 -1.65 -21.45
N SER A 50 -17.20 -1.06 -21.04
CA SER A 50 -17.98 -1.50 -19.86
C SER A 50 -18.44 -2.96 -20.01
N ASN A 51 -18.21 -3.79 -19.00
CA ASN A 51 -18.70 -5.18 -18.99
C ASN A 51 -20.19 -5.21 -18.64
N LEU A 52 -21.04 -5.49 -19.63
CA LEU A 52 -22.50 -5.50 -19.48
C LEU A 52 -23.04 -6.66 -18.62
N VAL A 53 -22.24 -7.69 -18.35
CA VAL A 53 -22.64 -8.89 -17.59
C VAL A 53 -22.37 -8.72 -16.09
N ASN A 54 -21.47 -7.81 -15.72
CA ASN A 54 -21.20 -7.48 -14.33
C ASN A 54 -22.01 -6.24 -13.92
N PRO A 55 -22.82 -6.29 -12.86
CA PRO A 55 -23.54 -5.11 -12.35
C PRO A 55 -22.64 -3.91 -12.05
N TYR A 56 -21.38 -4.16 -11.70
CA TYR A 56 -20.38 -3.10 -11.43
C TYR A 56 -19.65 -2.60 -12.67
N GLY A 57 -19.99 -3.13 -13.85
CA GLY A 57 -19.37 -2.76 -15.11
C GLY A 57 -17.93 -3.25 -15.27
N MET A 58 -17.29 -3.86 -14.27
CA MET A 58 -15.88 -4.28 -14.31
C MET A 58 -15.71 -5.72 -14.85
N ASN A 59 -14.52 -6.05 -15.34
CA ASN A 59 -14.17 -7.44 -15.71
C ASN A 59 -13.99 -8.36 -14.48
N MET A 60 -13.51 -7.80 -13.36
CA MET A 60 -13.35 -8.55 -12.11
C MET A 60 -14.69 -8.79 -11.44
N ARG A 61 -14.97 -10.05 -11.08
CA ARG A 61 -16.13 -10.44 -10.28
C ARG A 61 -15.74 -10.73 -8.84
N GLU A 62 -16.66 -10.46 -7.93
CA GLU A 62 -16.52 -10.87 -6.55
C GLU A 62 -16.68 -12.39 -6.44
N PRO A 63 -15.81 -13.08 -5.70
CA PRO A 63 -16.00 -14.48 -5.36
C PRO A 63 -17.30 -14.69 -4.57
N VAL A 64 -17.90 -15.87 -4.69
CA VAL A 64 -19.06 -16.23 -3.87
C VAL A 64 -18.66 -16.25 -2.40
N GLU A 65 -19.55 -15.73 -1.54
CA GLU A 65 -19.32 -15.68 -0.10
C GLU A 65 -19.03 -17.07 0.49
N GLY A 66 -18.09 -17.13 1.43
CA GLY A 66 -17.66 -18.36 2.10
C GLY A 66 -16.71 -19.25 1.28
N THR A 67 -16.40 -18.90 0.03
CA THR A 67 -15.41 -19.64 -0.76
C THR A 67 -14.00 -19.44 -0.22
N VAL A 68 -13.19 -20.50 -0.25
CA VAL A 68 -11.77 -20.46 0.10
C VAL A 68 -10.98 -20.97 -1.09
N ALA A 69 -10.05 -20.16 -1.59
CA ALA A 69 -9.18 -20.56 -2.69
C ALA A 69 -8.21 -21.67 -2.27
N VAL A 70 -7.88 -22.56 -3.20
CA VAL A 70 -6.91 -23.65 -2.97
C VAL A 70 -5.57 -23.05 -2.54
N GLY A 71 -5.00 -23.56 -1.44
CA GLY A 71 -3.74 -23.07 -0.88
C GLY A 71 -3.82 -21.73 -0.14
N LYS A 72 -5.04 -21.21 0.15
CA LYS A 72 -5.27 -19.95 0.87
C LYS A 72 -6.06 -20.12 2.16
N LEU A 73 -5.98 -21.30 2.78
CA LEU A 73 -6.70 -21.58 4.03
C LEU A 73 -6.27 -20.66 5.18
N ASP A 74 -5.01 -20.24 5.18
CA ASP A 74 -4.43 -19.28 6.13
C ASP A 74 -5.03 -17.87 6.04
N TYR A 75 -5.66 -17.51 4.92
CA TYR A 75 -6.39 -16.24 4.77
C TYR A 75 -7.73 -16.27 5.49
N LYS A 76 -8.24 -17.45 5.87
CA LYS A 76 -9.44 -17.55 6.68
C LYS A 76 -9.12 -17.15 8.11
N TYR A 77 -9.75 -16.06 8.56
CA TYR A 77 -9.72 -15.62 9.95
C TYR A 77 -11.01 -16.04 10.65
N ASN A 78 -10.90 -16.80 11.75
CA ASN A 78 -12.05 -17.47 12.38
C ASN A 78 -12.72 -16.65 13.49
N LEU A 79 -12.20 -15.45 13.81
CA LEU A 79 -12.80 -14.58 14.82
C LEU A 79 -13.58 -13.49 14.11
N GLU A 80 -14.84 -13.30 14.52
CA GLU A 80 -15.69 -12.24 13.97
C GLU A 80 -15.23 -10.86 14.43
N ASN A 81 -15.56 -9.82 13.67
CA ASN A 81 -15.27 -8.42 14.02
C ASN A 81 -16.23 -7.88 15.09
N THR A 82 -16.19 -8.49 16.28
CA THR A 82 -17.00 -8.14 17.45
C THR A 82 -16.10 -7.88 18.65
N GLY A 83 -16.66 -7.29 19.72
CA GLY A 83 -15.93 -7.10 20.98
C GLY A 83 -15.40 -8.43 21.52
N ASP A 84 -16.23 -9.46 21.53
CA ASP A 84 -15.85 -10.81 21.98
C ASP A 84 -14.78 -11.43 21.08
N GLY A 85 -14.89 -11.24 19.75
CA GLY A 85 -13.87 -11.70 18.81
C GLY A 85 -12.51 -11.01 19.00
N TYR A 86 -12.52 -9.71 19.31
CA TYR A 86 -11.29 -8.96 19.64
C TYR A 86 -10.69 -9.40 20.98
N GLU A 87 -11.51 -9.71 21.98
CA GLU A 87 -11.01 -10.22 23.26
C GLU A 87 -10.46 -11.65 23.12
N ALA A 88 -11.16 -12.53 22.41
CA ALA A 88 -10.72 -13.88 22.11
C ALA A 88 -9.41 -13.91 21.29
N SER A 89 -9.17 -12.88 20.48
CA SER A 89 -7.96 -12.81 19.67
C SER A 89 -6.66 -12.71 20.49
N ALA A 90 -6.74 -12.37 21.79
CA ALA A 90 -5.59 -12.39 22.69
C ALA A 90 -4.92 -13.77 22.78
N ALA A 91 -5.67 -14.85 22.56
CA ALA A 91 -5.15 -16.22 22.58
C ALA A 91 -4.41 -16.61 21.28
N LEU A 92 -4.48 -15.79 20.22
CA LEU A 92 -3.79 -16.08 18.97
C LEU A 92 -2.29 -15.83 19.11
N THR A 93 -1.50 -16.82 18.70
CA THR A 93 -0.05 -16.77 18.71
C THR A 93 0.50 -16.75 17.29
N ALA A 94 1.57 -16.01 17.07
CA ALA A 94 2.28 -16.01 15.80
C ALA A 94 2.83 -17.40 15.46
N PRO A 95 2.81 -17.82 14.18
CA PRO A 95 3.49 -19.03 13.74
C PRO A 95 5.01 -18.89 13.91
N VAL A 96 5.72 -20.01 14.07
CA VAL A 96 7.16 -20.05 14.34
C VAL A 96 7.99 -19.32 13.26
N GLU A 97 7.53 -19.39 12.00
CA GLU A 97 8.19 -18.75 10.85
C GLU A 97 8.05 -17.22 10.81
N ALA A 98 7.19 -16.63 11.65
CA ALA A 98 7.04 -15.19 11.73
C ALA A 98 8.14 -14.60 12.64
N THR A 99 9.33 -14.46 12.10
CA THR A 99 10.50 -13.88 12.78
C THR A 99 10.80 -12.46 12.27
N LEU A 100 11.75 -11.78 12.93
CA LEU A 100 12.26 -10.48 12.51
C LEU A 100 13.42 -10.57 11.53
N GLU A 101 14.06 -11.74 11.42
CA GLU A 101 15.39 -11.91 10.83
C GLU A 101 15.43 -11.66 9.31
N ASP A 102 14.32 -11.94 8.62
CA ASP A 102 14.25 -11.77 7.17
C ASP A 102 14.00 -10.32 6.71
N GLY A 103 13.80 -9.38 7.66
CA GLY A 103 13.52 -7.97 7.40
C GLY A 103 12.16 -7.69 6.72
N ARG A 104 11.36 -8.72 6.42
CA ARG A 104 10.08 -8.61 5.70
C ARG A 104 9.07 -7.79 6.49
N GLY A 105 9.03 -7.98 7.81
CA GLY A 105 8.16 -7.21 8.72
C GLY A 105 8.45 -5.71 8.70
N GLN A 106 9.74 -5.33 8.77
CA GLN A 106 10.17 -3.94 8.66
C GLN A 106 9.82 -3.34 7.29
N TYR A 107 10.08 -4.08 6.22
CA TYR A 107 9.75 -3.64 4.86
C TYR A 107 8.25 -3.35 4.71
N MET A 108 7.39 -4.26 5.16
CA MET A 108 5.93 -4.06 5.07
C MET A 108 5.42 -2.95 5.98
N TYR A 109 6.00 -2.80 7.17
CA TYR A 109 5.72 -1.68 8.06
C TYR A 109 6.07 -0.33 7.39
N ASN A 110 7.24 -0.26 6.75
CA ASN A 110 7.73 0.94 6.09
C ASN A 110 6.79 1.42 4.98
N ILE A 111 6.13 0.49 4.27
CA ILE A 111 5.19 0.81 3.19
C ILE A 111 3.81 1.18 3.74
N ASN A 112 3.26 0.36 4.64
CA ASN A 112 1.84 0.41 4.97
C ASN A 112 1.53 1.16 6.28
N CYS A 113 2.49 1.24 7.20
CA CYS A 113 2.25 1.73 8.57
C CYS A 113 2.89 3.10 8.83
N THR A 114 4.09 3.35 8.27
CA THR A 114 4.82 4.61 8.50
C THR A 114 4.10 5.89 8.08
N PRO A 115 3.24 5.92 7.03
CA PRO A 115 2.55 7.16 6.66
C PRO A 115 1.74 7.76 7.81
N CYS A 116 1.25 6.92 8.73
CA CYS A 116 0.53 7.33 9.94
C CYS A 116 1.39 7.20 11.20
N HIS A 117 1.97 6.02 11.45
CA HIS A 117 2.63 5.71 12.73
C HIS A 117 4.09 6.21 12.83
N GLY A 118 4.69 6.64 11.71
CA GLY A 118 6.09 7.06 11.65
C GLY A 118 7.07 5.88 11.62
N SER A 119 8.34 6.13 11.28
CA SER A 119 9.38 5.09 11.17
C SER A 119 9.73 4.46 12.52
N THR A 120 9.60 5.21 13.61
CA THR A 120 9.92 4.79 14.98
C THR A 120 8.68 4.44 15.80
N GLY A 121 7.47 4.57 15.23
CA GLY A 121 6.22 4.25 15.92
C GLY A 121 5.71 5.35 16.88
N ASN A 122 6.16 6.60 16.71
CA ASN A 122 5.83 7.73 17.59
C ASN A 122 4.52 8.46 17.20
N ASN A 123 3.73 7.91 16.26
CA ASN A 123 2.52 8.54 15.73
C ASN A 123 2.80 9.95 15.17
N ASP A 124 3.91 10.07 14.45
CA ASP A 124 4.44 11.29 13.84
C ASP A 124 4.55 11.17 12.32
N GLY A 125 3.83 10.23 11.71
CA GLY A 125 3.69 10.14 10.25
C GLY A 125 2.99 11.36 9.65
N GLU A 126 3.27 11.65 8.38
CA GLU A 126 2.76 12.82 7.67
C GLU A 126 1.23 12.89 7.64
N VAL A 127 0.54 11.75 7.65
CA VAL A 127 -0.93 11.70 7.69
C VAL A 127 -1.45 12.29 9.01
N PHE A 128 -0.88 11.93 10.16
CA PHE A 128 -1.32 12.47 11.45
C PHE A 128 -0.95 13.95 11.64
N LYS A 129 0.14 14.43 11.01
CA LYS A 129 0.47 15.87 10.99
C LYS A 129 -0.59 16.69 10.26
N LYS A 130 -1.16 16.15 9.18
CA LYS A 130 -2.21 16.82 8.38
C LYS A 130 -3.62 16.61 8.93
N VAL A 131 -3.89 15.44 9.51
CA VAL A 131 -5.21 15.04 9.99
C VAL A 131 -5.10 14.51 11.42
N ALA A 132 -5.03 15.44 12.38
CA ALA A 132 -4.81 15.12 13.79
C ALA A 132 -5.96 14.28 14.41
N THR A 133 -7.17 14.35 13.87
CA THR A 133 -8.34 13.58 14.34
C THR A 133 -8.19 12.06 14.12
N LEU A 134 -7.34 11.64 13.19
CA LEU A 134 -7.04 10.22 12.96
C LEU A 134 -6.02 9.68 13.97
N LYS A 135 -5.30 10.56 14.67
CA LYS A 135 -4.26 10.16 15.61
C LYS A 135 -4.88 9.35 16.76
N PRO A 136 -4.30 8.20 17.13
CA PRO A 136 -4.78 7.45 18.27
C PRO A 136 -4.55 8.21 19.58
N ALA A 137 -5.31 7.86 20.62
CA ALA A 137 -5.21 8.48 21.94
C ALA A 137 -3.89 8.16 22.69
N TRP A 138 -3.23 7.05 22.36
CA TRP A 138 -1.97 6.64 22.97
C TRP A 138 -0.76 7.36 22.32
N LYS A 139 0.32 7.54 23.09
CA LYS A 139 1.42 8.44 22.69
C LYS A 139 2.25 7.94 21.52
N GLY A 140 2.49 6.63 21.47
CA GLY A 140 3.29 5.93 20.46
C GLY A 140 3.43 4.46 20.85
N TYR A 141 4.23 3.70 20.12
CA TYR A 141 4.50 2.30 20.44
C TYR A 141 5.26 2.10 21.77
N SER A 142 5.84 3.17 22.31
CA SER A 142 6.46 3.19 23.64
C SER A 142 5.46 3.19 24.80
N ASP A 143 4.19 3.48 24.52
CA ASP A 143 3.10 3.48 25.49
C ASP A 143 2.91 2.08 26.06
N GLU A 144 2.68 1.99 27.38
CA GLU A 144 2.53 0.71 28.08
C GLU A 144 1.36 -0.11 27.53
N TYR A 145 0.30 0.58 27.07
CA TYR A 145 -0.81 -0.07 26.39
C TYR A 145 -0.34 -0.90 25.19
N ILE A 146 0.55 -0.36 24.34
CA ILE A 146 1.03 -1.06 23.13
C ILE A 146 2.04 -2.15 23.47
N LYS A 147 2.93 -1.90 24.43
CA LYS A 147 3.90 -2.90 24.91
C LYS A 147 3.21 -4.16 25.42
N THR A 148 2.16 -4.00 26.21
CA THR A 148 1.42 -5.09 26.84
C THR A 148 0.30 -5.66 25.97
N LEU A 149 -0.12 -4.98 24.89
CA LEU A 149 -1.18 -5.46 24.00
C LEU A 149 -0.83 -6.83 23.39
N PRO A 150 -1.64 -7.89 23.57
CA PRO A 150 -1.37 -9.20 22.99
C PRO A 150 -1.19 -9.13 21.46
N GLU A 151 -0.23 -9.89 20.92
CA GLU A 151 0.07 -9.91 19.48
C GLU A 151 -1.18 -10.24 18.64
N GLY A 152 -2.00 -11.18 19.10
CA GLY A 152 -3.25 -11.55 18.44
C GLY A 152 -4.32 -10.45 18.40
N LYS A 153 -4.31 -9.49 19.34
CA LYS A 153 -5.16 -8.27 19.25
C LYS A 153 -4.68 -7.32 18.17
N ILE A 154 -3.37 -7.23 17.98
CA ILE A 154 -2.79 -6.48 16.86
C ILE A 154 -3.13 -7.16 15.53
N TYR A 155 -3.08 -8.50 15.47
CA TYR A 155 -3.49 -9.26 14.28
C TYR A 155 -4.96 -9.02 13.91
N HIS A 156 -5.86 -9.02 14.90
CA HIS A 156 -7.27 -8.69 14.70
C HIS A 156 -7.43 -7.27 14.14
N THR A 157 -6.70 -6.31 14.72
CA THR A 157 -6.69 -4.91 14.27
C THR A 157 -6.18 -4.78 12.83
N LEU A 158 -5.13 -5.51 12.43
CA LEU A 158 -4.66 -5.50 11.04
C LEU A 158 -5.67 -6.16 10.09
N THR A 159 -6.48 -7.09 10.59
CA THR A 159 -7.45 -7.84 9.77
C THR A 159 -8.73 -7.04 9.52
N TYR A 160 -9.28 -6.37 10.53
CA TYR A 160 -10.56 -5.63 10.40
C TYR A 160 -10.43 -4.12 10.49
N GLY A 161 -9.31 -3.62 11.03
CA GLY A 161 -9.20 -2.24 11.47
C GLY A 161 -9.64 -2.07 12.93
N LYS A 162 -9.46 -0.86 13.46
CA LYS A 162 -9.93 -0.46 14.79
C LYS A 162 -10.08 1.05 14.87
N ASN A 163 -11.26 1.52 15.27
CA ASN A 163 -11.61 2.94 15.30
C ASN A 163 -11.31 3.61 13.94
N ASN A 164 -10.41 4.60 13.92
CA ASN A 164 -10.03 5.35 12.72
C ASN A 164 -9.03 4.61 11.81
N MET A 165 -8.52 3.45 12.22
CA MET A 165 -7.61 2.64 11.40
C MET A 165 -8.41 1.62 10.58
N GLY A 166 -8.27 1.67 9.25
CA GLY A 166 -8.90 0.71 8.34
C GLY A 166 -8.23 -0.68 8.34
N SER A 167 -8.89 -1.64 7.70
CA SER A 167 -8.35 -2.99 7.49
C SER A 167 -7.11 -2.96 6.57
N HIS A 168 -6.13 -3.78 6.91
CA HIS A 168 -4.94 -4.04 6.09
C HIS A 168 -4.98 -5.44 5.46
N ALA A 169 -6.13 -6.13 5.51
CA ALA A 169 -6.23 -7.51 5.08
C ALA A 169 -5.99 -7.72 3.58
N SER A 170 -6.29 -6.70 2.76
CA SER A 170 -6.10 -6.71 1.31
C SER A 170 -4.65 -6.46 0.89
N VAL A 171 -3.83 -5.84 1.73
CA VAL A 171 -2.43 -5.46 1.41
C VAL A 171 -1.39 -6.30 2.16
N LEU A 172 -1.77 -6.90 3.30
CA LEU A 172 -0.92 -7.80 4.07
C LEU A 172 -1.44 -9.24 4.02
N SER A 173 -0.58 -10.15 3.56
CA SER A 173 -0.81 -11.59 3.72
C SER A 173 -0.85 -11.97 5.21
N PRO A 174 -1.50 -13.08 5.59
CA PRO A 174 -1.51 -13.57 6.99
C PRO A 174 -0.12 -13.67 7.61
N ASN A 175 0.86 -14.19 6.86
CA ASN A 175 2.25 -14.27 7.31
C ASN A 175 2.88 -12.87 7.50
N ASP A 176 2.65 -11.96 6.54
CA ASP A 176 3.16 -10.59 6.64
C ASP A 176 2.57 -9.82 7.82
N ARG A 177 1.29 -10.03 8.15
CA ARG A 177 0.67 -9.43 9.35
C ARG A 177 1.44 -9.81 10.61
N TRP A 178 1.74 -11.11 10.78
CA TRP A 178 2.54 -11.57 11.93
C TRP A 178 3.95 -10.97 11.93
N LYS A 179 4.63 -10.90 10.79
CA LYS A 179 5.96 -10.30 10.71
C LYS A 179 5.95 -8.79 11.01
N VAL A 180 4.95 -8.06 10.53
CA VAL A 180 4.75 -6.65 10.88
C VAL A 180 4.49 -6.50 12.39
N ILE A 181 3.69 -7.38 12.99
CA ILE A 181 3.44 -7.37 14.44
C ILE A 181 4.73 -7.58 15.23
N LYS A 182 5.60 -8.50 14.81
CA LYS A 182 6.92 -8.67 15.43
C LYS A 182 7.74 -7.39 15.35
N TYR A 183 7.72 -6.70 14.21
CA TYR A 183 8.43 -5.44 14.05
C TYR A 183 7.84 -4.32 14.91
N VAL A 184 6.51 -4.23 15.02
CA VAL A 184 5.83 -3.31 15.95
C VAL A 184 6.24 -3.59 17.40
N LYS A 185 6.31 -4.87 17.80
CA LYS A 185 6.76 -5.27 19.14
C LYS A 185 8.24 -4.95 19.39
N TYR A 186 9.08 -5.12 18.38
CA TYR A 186 10.46 -4.67 18.42
C TYR A 186 10.55 -3.15 18.61
N LEU A 187 9.84 -2.34 17.82
CA LEU A 187 9.80 -0.89 18.01
C LEU A 187 9.30 -0.52 19.42
N SER A 188 8.29 -1.21 19.92
CA SER A 188 7.74 -0.98 21.26
C SER A 188 8.77 -1.22 22.38
N SER A 189 9.70 -2.17 22.20
CA SER A 189 10.76 -2.45 23.18
C SER A 189 11.98 -1.51 23.04
N GLN A 190 12.27 -1.01 21.84
CA GLN A 190 13.46 -0.16 21.59
C GLN A 190 13.33 1.28 22.07
N VAL A 191 12.12 1.82 22.25
CA VAL A 191 11.93 3.25 22.60
C VAL A 191 12.39 3.58 24.04
N GLY A 192 12.85 2.58 24.83
CA GLY A 192 13.57 2.78 26.09
C GLY A 192 15.10 2.72 25.99
N SER A 193 15.66 2.17 24.90
CA SER A 193 17.10 1.92 24.75
C SER A 193 17.79 2.85 23.73
N ALA A 194 17.03 3.55 22.89
CA ALA A 194 17.59 4.49 21.92
C ALA A 194 18.12 5.80 22.53
N ALA A 195 17.84 6.08 23.81
CA ALA A 195 18.37 7.25 24.50
C ALA A 195 19.87 7.16 24.86
N THR A 196 20.49 5.97 24.75
CA THR A 196 21.91 5.76 25.07
C THR A 196 22.81 5.53 23.85
N ALA A 197 22.26 5.44 22.63
CA ALA A 197 23.05 5.20 21.42
C ALA A 197 23.43 6.48 20.64
N ALA A 198 22.95 7.65 21.05
CA ALA A 198 23.22 8.93 20.40
C ALA A 198 24.34 9.73 21.08
N VAL A 199 25.43 9.09 21.51
CA VAL A 199 26.71 9.75 21.84
C VAL A 199 27.88 8.83 21.45
N ALA A 200 27.99 8.53 20.16
CA ALA A 200 29.21 8.00 19.57
C ALA A 200 29.30 8.45 18.11
N THR A 201 29.24 9.76 17.87
CA THR A 201 29.76 10.33 16.62
C THR A 201 31.27 10.36 16.73
N ASP A 202 31.89 9.35 16.11
CA ASP A 202 33.33 9.29 15.86
C ASP A 202 33.74 10.53 15.04
N SER A 203 34.43 11.44 15.70
CA SER A 203 35.03 12.63 15.12
C SER A 203 36.40 12.30 14.55
N THR A 204 36.48 11.42 13.54
CA THR A 204 37.69 11.32 12.72
C THR A 204 37.30 10.98 11.30
N MET A 205 37.45 11.97 10.41
CA MET A 205 37.88 11.81 9.00
C MET A 205 38.13 13.22 8.48
N ALA A 206 39.32 13.71 8.80
CA ALA A 206 39.96 14.82 8.11
C ALA A 206 40.00 14.49 6.60
N LYS A 207 39.54 15.42 5.76
CA LYS A 207 39.87 15.42 4.34
C LYS A 207 40.86 16.54 4.08
N THR A 208 42.11 16.14 3.92
CA THR A 208 43.16 16.85 3.20
C THR A 208 42.92 16.70 1.69
N ASN A 209 43.23 17.79 0.98
CA ASN A 209 43.24 18.02 -0.49
C ASN A 209 41.90 18.32 -1.15
#